data_AF-A0A4Q6B3W5-F1
#
_entry.id   AF-A0A4Q6B3W5-F1
#
_cell.length_a   1.000
_cell.length_b   1.000
_cell.length_c   1.000
_cell.angle_alpha   90.00
_cell.angle_beta   90.00
_cell.angle_gamma   90.00
#
_symmetry.space_group_name_H-M   'P 1'
#
loop_
_entity.id
_entity.type
_entity.pdbx_description
1 polymer ?
#
loop_
_entity_poly.entity_id
_entity_poly.type
_entity_poly.pdbx_seq_one_letter_code
_entity_poly.pdbx_strand_id
1 'polypeptide(L)'
;MRAFECRQCGNPLYFENSTCVSCGTKLGFSREEKAIVPVDAQGRYVDADGYIWWLCANRELSACTWLTRFEGSLCFNCGLTRTRPADSDPEGMRAFPAAESAKRRLIVELDALELPIVTRAEDPNAGLAFDLLSSANVPVTTGHQNGIVTIDLAEGDSVHRERLRRDLDEPYRTLLGHFRHETGHYYEEQLVHGDLRQRARELFGDERQDYGEALDRHYAQGPPKGWRERYISAYATMHPFEDFAETFA
;
A
#
# COMPACT_ATOMS: atom_id res chain seq x y z
N MET A 1 8.46 4.50 -14.10
CA MET A 1 6.99 4.56 -14.27
C MET A 1 6.65 3.94 -15.61
N ARG A 2 5.96 2.80 -15.64
CA ARG A 2 5.61 2.13 -16.91
C ARG A 2 4.54 2.96 -17.62
N ALA A 3 4.77 3.31 -18.88
CA ALA A 3 3.75 3.93 -19.71
C ALA A 3 2.73 2.84 -20.10
N PHE A 4 1.45 3.10 -19.84
CA PHE A 4 0.37 2.27 -20.36
C PHE A 4 -0.19 2.92 -21.62
N GLU A 5 -0.70 2.11 -22.54
CA GLU A 5 -1.28 2.59 -23.80
C GLU A 5 -2.60 1.87 -24.06
N CYS A 6 -3.56 2.61 -24.61
CA CYS A 6 -4.82 2.03 -25.01
C CYS A 6 -4.61 1.10 -26.21
N ARG A 7 -4.90 -0.21 -26.04
CA ARG A 7 -4.77 -1.19 -27.13
C ARG A 7 -5.66 -0.92 -28.35
N GLN A 8 -6.64 -0.02 -28.23
CA GLN A 8 -7.55 0.31 -29.33
C GLN A 8 -7.09 1.51 -30.17
N CYS A 9 -6.46 2.53 -29.57
CA CYS A 9 -6.08 3.76 -30.28
C CYS A 9 -4.66 4.26 -30.01
N GLY A 10 -3.88 3.58 -29.16
CA GLY A 10 -2.51 3.97 -28.80
C GLY A 10 -2.40 5.15 -27.84
N ASN A 11 -3.51 5.74 -27.39
CA ASN A 11 -3.46 6.88 -26.47
C ASN A 11 -2.77 6.50 -25.15
N PRO A 12 -1.87 7.34 -24.62
CA PRO A 12 -1.28 7.12 -23.29
C PRO A 12 -2.35 7.01 -22.20
N LEU A 13 -2.15 6.07 -21.29
CA LEU A 13 -3.05 5.82 -20.17
C LEU A 13 -2.29 5.98 -18.85
N TYR A 14 -3.00 6.50 -17.87
CA TYR A 14 -2.61 6.51 -16.47
C TYR A 14 -3.15 5.26 -15.78
N PHE A 15 -2.44 4.80 -14.76
CA PHE A 15 -2.70 3.51 -14.09
C PHE A 15 -4.16 3.31 -13.63
N GLU A 16 -4.83 4.38 -13.23
CA GLU A 16 -6.21 4.34 -12.72
C GLU A 16 -7.27 4.67 -13.79
N ASN A 17 -6.91 4.71 -15.08
CA ASN A 17 -7.91 4.95 -16.12
C ASN A 17 -8.86 3.74 -16.28
N SER A 18 -10.15 3.98 -16.03
CA SER A 18 -11.25 3.05 -16.33
C SER A 18 -11.83 3.22 -17.74
N THR A 19 -11.50 4.33 -18.41
CA THR A 19 -11.95 4.66 -19.77
C THR A 19 -10.86 5.42 -20.50
N CYS A 20 -10.63 5.10 -21.77
CA CYS A 20 -9.75 5.89 -22.62
C CYS A 20 -10.43 7.21 -23.00
N VAL A 21 -9.79 8.34 -22.63
CA VAL A 21 -10.32 9.68 -22.91
C VAL A 21 -10.31 10.06 -24.39
N SER A 22 -9.56 9.32 -25.23
CA SER A 22 -9.47 9.59 -26.67
C SER A 22 -10.56 8.85 -27.47
N CYS A 23 -10.75 7.54 -27.23
CA CYS A 23 -11.66 6.71 -28.03
C CYS A 23 -12.88 6.19 -27.27
N GLY A 24 -13.00 6.47 -25.97
CA GLY A 24 -14.14 6.02 -25.14
C GLY A 24 -14.13 4.54 -24.75
N THR A 25 -13.09 3.79 -25.13
CA THR A 25 -12.95 2.37 -24.77
C THR A 25 -12.94 2.21 -23.24
N LYS A 26 -13.78 1.32 -22.70
CA LYS A 26 -13.73 0.92 -21.28
C LYS A 26 -12.50 0.06 -21.02
N LEU A 27 -11.91 0.20 -19.85
CA LEU A 27 -10.61 -0.37 -19.51
C LEU A 27 -10.65 -1.11 -18.18
N GLY A 28 -9.77 -2.10 -18.04
CA GLY A 28 -9.43 -2.73 -16.77
C GLY A 28 -7.95 -3.06 -16.69
N PHE A 29 -7.39 -3.18 -15.50
CA PHE A 29 -6.00 -3.60 -15.29
C PHE A 29 -5.91 -5.12 -15.10
N SER A 30 -5.17 -5.78 -15.99
CA SER A 30 -4.79 -7.19 -15.85
C SER A 30 -3.45 -7.26 -15.12
N ARG A 31 -3.45 -7.85 -13.92
CA ARG A 31 -2.21 -8.10 -13.16
C ARG A 31 -1.32 -9.13 -13.87
N GLU A 32 -1.91 -10.19 -14.43
CA GLU A 32 -1.16 -11.23 -15.15
C GLU A 32 -0.42 -10.66 -16.37
N GLU A 33 -1.08 -9.81 -17.15
CA GLU A 33 -0.45 -9.18 -18.32
C GLU A 33 0.37 -7.92 -17.96
N LYS A 34 0.28 -7.47 -16.70
CA LYS A 34 0.85 -6.21 -16.20
C LYS A 34 0.47 -5.03 -17.12
N ALA A 35 -0.79 -4.96 -17.55
CA ALA A 35 -1.27 -4.04 -18.58
C ALA A 35 -2.71 -3.58 -18.36
N ILE A 36 -3.05 -2.41 -18.92
CA ILE A 36 -4.43 -1.95 -19.04
C ILE A 36 -5.02 -2.49 -20.35
N VAL A 37 -6.14 -3.18 -20.26
CA VAL A 37 -6.78 -3.94 -21.34
C VAL A 37 -8.21 -3.44 -21.59
N PRO A 38 -8.71 -3.52 -22.83
CA PRO A 38 -10.10 -3.15 -23.13
C PRO A 38 -11.07 -4.13 -22.49
N VAL A 39 -12.19 -3.64 -21.98
CA VAL A 39 -13.30 -4.47 -21.50
C VAL A 39 -14.56 -4.19 -22.31
N ASP A 40 -15.43 -5.20 -22.45
CA ASP A 40 -16.70 -5.05 -23.14
C ASP A 40 -17.74 -4.29 -22.28
N ALA A 41 -18.97 -4.20 -22.79
CA ALA A 41 -20.05 -3.47 -22.11
C ALA A 41 -20.40 -4.05 -20.74
N GLN A 42 -20.17 -5.36 -20.55
CA GLN A 42 -20.39 -6.11 -19.31
C GLN A 42 -19.19 -6.01 -18.35
N GLY A 43 -18.11 -5.33 -18.76
CA GLY A 43 -16.89 -5.25 -17.96
C GLY A 43 -16.06 -6.53 -18.02
N ARG A 44 -16.19 -7.29 -19.12
CA ARG A 44 -15.48 -8.54 -19.34
C ARG A 44 -14.34 -8.35 -20.34
N TYR A 45 -13.24 -9.07 -20.11
CA TYR A 45 -12.11 -9.17 -21.01
C TYR A 45 -11.80 -10.64 -21.29
N VAL A 46 -11.38 -10.95 -22.51
CA VAL A 46 -10.91 -12.29 -22.88
C VAL A 46 -9.45 -12.16 -23.27
N ASP A 47 -8.58 -12.87 -22.57
CA ASP A 47 -7.13 -12.84 -22.84
C ASP A 47 -6.75 -13.70 -24.06
N ALA A 48 -5.46 -13.69 -24.40
CA ALA A 48 -4.93 -14.43 -25.55
C ALA A 48 -5.07 -15.96 -25.41
N ASP A 49 -5.16 -16.47 -24.19
CA ASP A 49 -5.33 -17.89 -23.89
C ASP A 49 -6.82 -18.30 -23.83
N GLY A 50 -7.73 -17.36 -24.08
CA GLY A 50 -9.17 -17.59 -24.13
C GLY A 50 -9.85 -17.57 -22.76
N TYR A 51 -9.15 -17.18 -21.70
CA TYR A 51 -9.77 -17.06 -20.40
C TYR A 51 -10.57 -15.77 -20.25
N ILE A 52 -11.62 -15.88 -19.46
CA ILE A 52 -12.54 -14.79 -19.19
C ILE A 52 -12.18 -14.10 -17.88
N TRP A 53 -12.12 -12.78 -17.93
CA TRP A 53 -11.83 -11.87 -16.85
C TRP A 53 -12.95 -10.88 -16.64
N TRP A 54 -13.13 -10.43 -15.41
CA TRP A 54 -14.21 -9.53 -15.00
C TRP A 54 -13.67 -8.36 -14.19
N LEU A 55 -14.26 -7.18 -14.33
CA LEU A 55 -14.00 -6.08 -13.41
C LEU A 55 -14.32 -6.48 -11.96
N CYS A 56 -13.47 -6.04 -11.03
CA CYS A 56 -13.60 -6.27 -9.60
C CYS A 56 -14.98 -5.86 -9.05
N ALA A 57 -15.52 -6.64 -8.11
CA ALA A 57 -16.78 -6.31 -7.43
C ALA A 57 -16.74 -4.95 -6.70
N ASN A 58 -15.56 -4.50 -6.26
CA ASN A 58 -15.37 -3.19 -5.62
C ASN A 58 -15.24 -2.03 -6.62
N ARG A 59 -15.58 -2.19 -7.90
CA ARG A 59 -15.48 -1.12 -8.90
C ARG A 59 -16.25 0.14 -8.50
N GLU A 60 -17.48 -0.01 -8.01
CA GLU A 60 -18.32 1.13 -7.61
C GLU A 60 -17.96 1.63 -6.20
N LEU A 61 -17.45 0.74 -5.35
CA LEU A 61 -17.16 1.03 -3.95
C LEU A 61 -15.83 1.77 -3.77
N SER A 62 -14.79 1.35 -4.48
CA SER A 62 -13.42 1.86 -4.32
C SER A 62 -12.81 2.40 -5.62
N ALA A 63 -13.65 2.67 -6.63
CA ALA A 63 -13.22 3.00 -7.99
C ALA A 63 -12.20 1.99 -8.54
N CYS A 64 -12.35 0.70 -8.18
CA CYS A 64 -11.37 -0.32 -8.57
C CYS A 64 -11.41 -0.59 -10.08
N THR A 65 -10.24 -0.56 -10.71
CA THR A 65 -10.06 -0.78 -12.15
C THR A 65 -9.52 -2.18 -12.47
N TRP A 66 -9.25 -3.02 -11.47
CA TRP A 66 -8.57 -4.30 -11.67
C TRP A 66 -9.52 -5.42 -12.09
N LEU A 67 -8.95 -6.41 -12.78
CA LEU A 67 -9.65 -7.62 -13.20
C LEU A 67 -9.52 -8.77 -12.20
N THR A 68 -10.46 -9.71 -12.27
CA THR A 68 -10.50 -10.98 -11.53
C THR A 68 -11.00 -12.11 -12.43
N ARG A 69 -10.68 -13.36 -12.10
CA ARG A 69 -11.05 -14.55 -12.89
C ARG A 69 -12.52 -14.95 -12.74
N PHE A 70 -13.17 -14.51 -11.67
CA PHE A 70 -14.52 -14.95 -11.32
C PHE A 70 -15.48 -13.76 -11.26
N GLU A 71 -16.62 -13.87 -11.95
CA GLU A 71 -17.65 -12.85 -11.94
C GLU A 71 -18.13 -12.56 -10.50
N GLY A 72 -18.32 -11.29 -10.18
CA GLY A 72 -18.77 -10.86 -8.84
C GLY A 72 -17.73 -11.02 -7.72
N SER A 73 -16.48 -11.40 -8.02
CA SER A 73 -15.42 -11.56 -7.02
C SER A 73 -14.54 -10.31 -6.87
N LEU A 74 -13.76 -10.27 -5.79
CA LEU A 74 -12.71 -9.27 -5.61
C LEU A 74 -11.49 -9.59 -6.50
N CYS A 75 -10.82 -8.54 -6.98
CA CYS A 75 -9.48 -8.69 -7.57
C CYS A 75 -8.43 -8.97 -6.50
N PHE A 76 -7.22 -9.36 -6.91
CA PHE A 76 -6.13 -9.65 -6.00
C PHE A 76 -5.90 -8.53 -4.97
N ASN A 77 -5.78 -7.27 -5.42
CA ASN A 77 -5.60 -6.13 -4.53
C ASN A 77 -6.74 -5.97 -3.51
N CYS A 78 -8.00 -5.94 -3.96
CA CYS A 78 -9.13 -5.74 -3.05
C CYS A 78 -9.33 -6.93 -2.12
N GLY A 79 -8.96 -8.14 -2.54
CA GLY A 79 -8.96 -9.34 -1.71
C GLY A 79 -7.95 -9.30 -0.56
N LEU A 80 -6.91 -8.47 -0.64
CA LEU A 80 -5.98 -8.25 0.46
C LEU A 80 -6.55 -7.34 1.57
N THR A 81 -7.67 -6.64 1.35
CA THR A 81 -8.33 -5.90 2.43
C THR A 81 -9.11 -6.87 3.29
N ARG A 82 -8.61 -7.11 4.50
CA ARG A 82 -9.31 -7.91 5.51
C ARG A 82 -10.43 -7.12 6.14
N THR A 83 -10.16 -5.86 6.50
CA THR A 83 -11.14 -4.98 7.13
C THR A 83 -11.18 -3.65 6.39
N ARG A 84 -12.39 -3.19 6.06
CA ARG A 84 -12.67 -1.85 5.51
C ARG A 84 -13.57 -1.08 6.48
N PRO A 85 -13.74 0.24 6.30
CA PRO A 85 -14.71 1.00 7.09
C PRO A 85 -16.13 0.45 6.90
N ALA A 86 -16.94 0.54 7.96
CA ALA A 86 -18.34 0.15 7.90
C ALA A 86 -19.14 1.11 7.01
N ASP A 87 -20.22 0.64 6.38
CA ASP A 87 -21.07 1.50 5.54
C ASP A 87 -21.74 2.65 6.33
N SER A 88 -21.87 2.47 7.66
CA SER A 88 -22.33 3.51 8.59
C SER A 88 -21.26 4.55 8.95
N ASP A 89 -20.02 4.38 8.51
CA ASP A 89 -18.92 5.32 8.67
C ASP A 89 -18.69 6.10 7.37
N PRO A 90 -19.41 7.22 7.16
CA PRO A 90 -19.29 7.97 5.93
C PRO A 90 -17.93 8.65 5.76
N GLU A 91 -17.16 8.85 6.83
CA GLU A 91 -15.83 9.47 6.76
C GLU A 91 -14.79 8.49 6.26
N GLY A 92 -14.69 7.32 6.89
CA GLY A 92 -13.84 6.23 6.41
C GLY A 92 -14.19 5.82 4.98
N MET A 93 -15.48 5.68 4.67
CA MET A 93 -15.91 5.30 3.32
C MET A 93 -15.59 6.35 2.24
N ARG A 94 -15.52 7.65 2.57
CA ARG A 94 -15.04 8.68 1.64
C ARG A 94 -13.55 8.56 1.34
N ALA A 95 -12.74 8.15 2.31
CA ALA A 95 -11.29 7.98 2.16
C ALA A 95 -10.91 6.63 1.52
N PHE A 96 -11.79 5.62 1.61
CA PHE A 96 -11.54 4.27 1.15
C PHE A 96 -11.07 4.14 -0.32
N PRO A 97 -11.66 4.84 -1.32
CA PRO A 97 -11.17 4.77 -2.70
C PRO A 97 -9.71 5.23 -2.87
N ALA A 98 -9.30 6.27 -2.14
CA ALA A 98 -7.94 6.78 -2.20
C ALA A 98 -6.93 5.80 -1.58
N ALA A 99 -7.30 5.16 -0.47
CA ALA A 99 -6.48 4.14 0.17
C ALA A 99 -6.34 2.89 -0.70
N GLU A 100 -7.44 2.40 -1.29
CA GLU A 100 -7.39 1.28 -2.23
C GLU A 100 -6.58 1.62 -3.48
N SER A 101 -6.60 2.87 -3.98
CA SER A 101 -5.73 3.29 -5.08
C SER A 101 -4.25 3.31 -4.69
N ALA A 102 -3.93 3.80 -3.49
CA ALA A 102 -2.57 3.76 -2.97
C ALA A 102 -2.07 2.30 -2.83
N LYS A 103 -2.89 1.43 -2.26
CA LYS A 103 -2.58 0.00 -2.14
C LYS A 103 -2.37 -0.66 -3.50
N ARG A 104 -3.20 -0.38 -4.52
CA ARG A 104 -2.99 -0.90 -5.89
C ARG A 104 -1.62 -0.53 -6.46
N ARG A 105 -1.16 0.69 -6.21
CA ARG A 105 0.18 1.14 -6.62
C ARG A 105 1.27 0.38 -5.89
N LEU A 106 1.14 0.20 -4.57
CA LEU A 106 2.04 -0.65 -3.79
C LEU A 106 2.11 -2.06 -4.39
N ILE A 107 0.97 -2.73 -4.63
CA ILE A 107 0.97 -4.11 -5.15
C ILE A 107 1.68 -4.20 -6.51
N VAL A 108 1.47 -3.23 -7.42
CA VAL A 108 2.18 -3.22 -8.71
C VAL A 108 3.68 -2.98 -8.54
N GLU A 109 4.09 -2.16 -7.58
CA GLU A 109 5.50 -1.95 -7.26
C GLU A 109 6.15 -3.22 -6.72
N LEU A 110 5.48 -3.93 -5.81
CA LEU A 110 5.94 -5.22 -5.29
C LEU A 110 6.04 -6.27 -6.42
N ASP A 111 5.05 -6.35 -7.31
CA ASP A 111 5.08 -7.24 -8.49
C ASP A 111 6.21 -6.89 -9.47
N ALA A 112 6.60 -5.61 -9.55
CA ALA A 112 7.69 -5.15 -10.41
C ALA A 112 9.07 -5.44 -9.79
N LEU A 113 9.16 -5.45 -8.47
CA LEU A 113 10.36 -5.83 -7.70
C LEU A 113 10.48 -7.35 -7.50
N GLU A 114 9.50 -8.12 -8.00
CA GLU A 114 9.43 -9.58 -7.83
C GLU A 114 9.42 -10.01 -6.37
N LEU A 115 8.89 -9.16 -5.49
CA LEU A 115 8.71 -9.49 -4.07
C LEU A 115 7.49 -10.39 -3.88
N PRO A 116 7.61 -11.48 -3.09
CA PRO A 116 6.52 -12.43 -2.90
C PRO A 116 5.40 -11.84 -2.05
N ILE A 117 4.18 -11.87 -2.59
CA ILE A 117 2.96 -11.47 -1.87
C ILE A 117 2.17 -12.73 -1.52
N VAL A 118 2.45 -13.29 -0.34
CA VAL A 118 1.72 -14.44 0.21
C VAL A 118 0.43 -13.93 0.86
N THR A 119 -0.72 -14.43 0.42
CA THR A 119 -2.02 -14.00 0.98
C THR A 119 -2.38 -14.75 2.25
N ARG A 120 -3.35 -14.24 3.02
CA ARG A 120 -3.95 -14.97 4.15
C ARG A 120 -4.63 -16.30 3.79
N ALA A 121 -5.01 -16.47 2.52
CA ALA A 121 -5.56 -17.74 2.06
C ALA A 121 -4.46 -18.81 1.91
N GLU A 122 -3.23 -18.39 1.58
CA GLU A 122 -2.06 -19.26 1.44
C GLU A 122 -1.36 -19.48 2.78
N ASP A 123 -1.16 -18.42 3.58
CA ASP A 123 -0.66 -18.49 4.94
C ASP A 123 -1.61 -17.74 5.91
N PRO A 124 -2.48 -18.47 6.63
CA PRO A 124 -3.41 -17.87 7.57
C PRO A 124 -2.75 -17.11 8.72
N ASN A 125 -1.50 -17.41 9.07
CA ASN A 125 -0.83 -16.85 10.25
C ASN A 125 0.04 -15.65 9.92
N ALA A 126 0.77 -15.68 8.80
CA ALA A 126 1.73 -14.64 8.42
C ALA A 126 1.44 -13.97 7.07
N GLY A 127 0.45 -14.43 6.30
CA GLY A 127 0.14 -13.85 4.99
C GLY A 127 -0.25 -12.37 5.07
N LEU A 128 0.11 -11.61 4.04
CA LEU A 128 -0.17 -10.18 3.95
C LEU A 128 -1.67 -9.91 3.86
N ALA A 129 -2.14 -8.99 4.70
CA ALA A 129 -3.48 -8.43 4.66
C ALA A 129 -3.47 -6.98 5.15
N PHE A 130 -4.50 -6.23 4.79
CA PHE A 130 -4.66 -4.82 5.14
C PHE A 130 -5.94 -4.59 5.94
N ASP A 131 -5.80 -3.89 7.05
CA ASP A 131 -6.92 -3.28 7.77
C ASP A 131 -6.94 -1.79 7.45
N LEU A 132 -7.96 -1.36 6.72
CA LEU A 132 -8.20 0.02 6.33
C LEU A 132 -9.28 0.57 7.24
N LEU A 133 -8.88 1.20 8.34
CA LEU A 133 -9.75 1.60 9.44
C LEU A 133 -9.93 3.12 9.48
N SER A 134 -10.95 3.62 10.17
CA SER A 134 -11.13 5.06 10.36
C SER A 134 -11.12 5.40 11.84
N SER A 135 -10.27 6.36 12.21
CA SER A 135 -10.24 6.89 13.57
C SER A 135 -11.36 7.88 13.92
N ALA A 136 -12.32 8.11 13.02
CA ALA A 136 -13.41 9.08 13.21
C ALA A 136 -14.22 8.86 14.49
N ASN A 137 -14.37 7.60 14.93
CA ASN A 137 -15.16 7.25 16.11
C ASN A 137 -14.38 6.46 17.18
N VAL A 138 -13.28 5.82 16.81
CA VAL A 138 -12.48 4.95 17.70
C VAL A 138 -11.01 5.13 17.35
N PRO A 139 -10.09 5.28 18.34
CA PRO A 139 -8.67 5.36 18.03
C PRO A 139 -8.19 4.18 17.19
N VAL A 140 -7.41 4.48 16.16
CA VAL A 140 -6.73 3.49 15.31
C VAL A 140 -5.23 3.63 15.53
N THR A 141 -4.55 2.52 15.69
CA THR A 141 -3.08 2.46 15.68
C THR A 141 -2.64 1.95 14.31
N THR A 142 -2.10 2.84 13.49
CA THR A 142 -1.37 2.49 12.26
C THR A 142 -0.13 1.68 12.65
N GLY A 143 0.18 0.65 11.86
CA GLY A 143 1.29 -0.23 12.16
C GLY A 143 1.23 -1.56 11.41
N HIS A 144 2.27 -2.37 11.59
CA HIS A 144 2.32 -3.75 11.13
C HIS A 144 2.33 -4.75 12.30
N GLN A 145 1.57 -5.83 12.19
CA GLN A 145 1.63 -6.95 13.14
C GLN A 145 1.32 -8.29 12.46
N ASN A 146 2.27 -9.24 12.52
CA ASN A 146 2.12 -10.63 12.06
C ASN A 146 1.56 -10.75 10.62
N GLY A 147 1.92 -9.87 9.68
CA GLY A 147 1.39 -9.85 8.32
C GLY A 147 0.12 -9.02 8.12
N ILE A 148 -0.37 -8.32 9.15
CA ILE A 148 -1.45 -7.34 9.01
C ILE A 148 -0.85 -5.95 9.01
N VAL A 149 -1.05 -5.22 7.92
CA VAL A 149 -0.76 -3.79 7.84
C VAL A 149 -2.04 -3.02 8.13
N THR A 150 -2.05 -2.22 9.19
CA THR A 150 -3.16 -1.36 9.57
C THR A 150 -2.87 0.07 9.15
N ILE A 151 -3.80 0.70 8.44
CA ILE A 151 -3.71 2.09 8.00
C ILE A 151 -4.96 2.83 8.48
N ASP A 152 -4.78 3.94 9.20
CA ASP A 152 -5.86 4.86 9.49
C ASP A 152 -6.17 5.75 8.27
N LEU A 153 -7.41 5.68 7.81
CA LEU A 153 -7.87 6.43 6.66
C LEU A 153 -8.06 7.94 6.95
N ALA A 154 -8.13 8.35 8.21
CA ALA A 154 -8.15 9.77 8.59
C ALA A 154 -6.85 10.51 8.19
N GLU A 155 -5.74 9.78 8.07
CA GLU A 155 -4.45 10.27 7.53
C GLU A 155 -4.57 10.76 6.07
N GLY A 156 -5.64 10.34 5.37
CA GLY A 156 -5.98 10.74 4.01
C GLY A 156 -6.58 12.14 3.85
N ASP A 157 -6.91 12.87 4.93
CA ASP A 157 -7.45 14.24 4.84
C ASP A 157 -6.33 15.30 4.85
N SER A 158 -6.27 16.15 3.81
CA SER A 158 -5.34 17.29 3.72
C SER A 158 -5.31 18.22 4.93
N VAL A 159 -6.44 18.45 5.60
CA VAL A 159 -6.53 19.35 6.74
C VAL A 159 -5.98 18.69 8.00
N HIS A 160 -6.24 17.39 8.16
CA HIS A 160 -5.65 16.58 9.22
C HIS A 160 -4.14 16.41 9.01
N ARG A 161 -3.70 16.21 7.75
CA ARG A 161 -2.29 16.12 7.35
C ARG A 161 -1.48 17.36 7.72
N GLU A 162 -1.95 18.56 7.39
CA GLU A 162 -1.22 19.80 7.72
C GLU A 162 -1.20 20.08 9.24
N ARG A 163 -2.24 19.65 9.97
CA ARG A 163 -2.26 19.76 11.43
C ARG A 163 -1.24 18.82 12.08
N LEU A 164 -1.26 17.54 11.74
CA LEU A 164 -0.30 16.54 12.24
C LEU A 164 1.15 16.87 11.87
N ARG A 165 1.40 17.29 10.63
CA ARG A 165 2.72 17.74 10.19
C ARG A 165 3.26 18.88 11.07
N ARG A 166 2.42 19.86 11.39
CA ARG A 166 2.80 20.98 12.24
C ARG A 166 3.06 20.56 13.68
N ASP A 167 2.30 19.59 14.18
CA ASP A 167 2.38 19.15 15.57
C ASP A 167 3.55 18.19 15.81
N LEU A 168 4.07 17.50 14.78
CA LEU A 168 5.18 16.53 14.88
C LEU A 168 6.52 16.97 14.24
N ASP A 169 6.57 18.13 13.57
CA ASP A 169 7.77 18.69 12.89
C ASP A 169 8.50 17.72 11.93
N GLU A 170 7.78 16.72 11.41
CA GLU A 170 8.28 15.72 10.47
C GLU A 170 7.59 15.86 9.09
N PRO A 171 8.29 15.57 7.97
CA PRO A 171 7.63 15.51 6.67
C PRO A 171 6.62 14.36 6.64
N TYR A 172 5.33 14.68 6.74
CA TYR A 172 4.26 13.69 6.77
C TYR A 172 4.15 12.93 5.44
N ARG A 173 3.98 11.61 5.50
CA ARG A 173 3.98 10.72 4.33
C ARG A 173 2.67 10.79 3.57
N THR A 174 2.73 10.53 2.27
CA THR A 174 1.52 10.25 1.48
C THR A 174 0.92 8.91 1.93
N LEU A 175 -0.37 8.66 1.67
CA LEU A 175 -0.97 7.34 1.92
C LEU A 175 -0.14 6.20 1.32
N LEU A 176 0.35 6.37 0.08
CA LEU A 176 1.24 5.38 -0.55
C LEU A 176 2.55 5.20 0.24
N GLY A 177 3.12 6.29 0.75
CA GLY A 177 4.30 6.25 1.62
C GLY A 177 4.07 5.47 2.91
N HIS A 178 2.91 5.64 3.58
CA HIS A 178 2.54 4.82 4.73
C HIS A 178 2.37 3.35 4.37
N PHE A 179 1.65 3.05 3.28
CA PHE A 179 1.53 1.68 2.80
C PHE A 179 2.90 1.03 2.57
N ARG A 180 3.85 1.74 1.96
CA ARG A 180 5.20 1.23 1.73
C ARG A 180 5.97 1.02 3.03
N HIS A 181 5.95 1.99 3.94
CA HIS A 181 6.63 1.92 5.22
C HIS A 181 6.15 0.71 6.05
N GLU A 182 4.84 0.60 6.26
CA GLU A 182 4.27 -0.51 7.04
C GLU A 182 4.45 -1.87 6.36
N THR A 183 4.41 -1.90 5.03
CA THR A 183 4.74 -3.12 4.27
C THR A 183 6.24 -3.44 4.34
N GLY A 184 7.09 -2.43 4.58
CA GLY A 184 8.52 -2.61 4.85
C GLY A 184 8.73 -3.46 6.11
N HIS A 185 8.03 -3.18 7.20
CA HIS A 185 8.06 -4.02 8.41
C HIS A 185 7.62 -5.45 8.13
N TYR A 186 6.57 -5.64 7.31
CA TYR A 186 6.18 -6.98 6.87
C TYR A 186 7.35 -7.69 6.17
N TYR A 187 8.01 -7.04 5.21
CA TYR A 187 9.12 -7.67 4.49
C TYR A 187 10.37 -7.84 5.35
N GLU A 188 10.62 -7.00 6.34
CA GLU A 188 11.68 -7.24 7.32
C GLU A 188 11.45 -8.58 8.02
N GLU A 189 10.22 -8.80 8.51
CA GLU A 189 9.79 -10.05 9.13
C GLU A 189 9.73 -11.24 8.17
N GLN A 190 9.75 -11.06 6.85
CA GLN A 190 9.79 -12.18 5.90
C GLN A 190 11.20 -12.48 5.37
N LEU A 191 12.03 -11.44 5.23
CA LEU A 191 13.31 -11.54 4.53
C LEU A 191 14.50 -11.58 5.49
N VAL A 192 14.41 -10.93 6.67
CA VAL A 192 15.55 -10.73 7.57
C VAL A 192 15.58 -11.81 8.66
N HIS A 193 16.02 -13.01 8.28
CA HIS A 193 16.18 -14.17 9.18
C HIS A 193 17.55 -14.82 9.09
N GLY A 194 17.89 -15.64 10.08
CA GLY A 194 19.17 -16.35 10.14
C GLY A 194 20.35 -15.38 10.04
N ASP A 195 21.27 -15.66 9.12
CA ASP A 195 22.49 -14.87 8.91
C ASP A 195 22.21 -13.43 8.45
N LEU A 196 21.05 -13.17 7.85
CA LEU A 196 20.68 -11.82 7.41
C LEU A 196 20.37 -10.87 8.57
N ARG A 197 20.00 -11.40 9.76
CA ARG A 197 19.78 -10.56 10.95
C ARG A 197 21.04 -9.82 11.36
N GLN A 198 22.18 -10.51 11.36
CA GLN A 198 23.45 -9.88 11.73
C GLN A 198 23.85 -8.80 10.72
N ARG A 199 23.62 -9.03 9.43
CA ARG A 199 23.87 -8.04 8.37
C ARG A 199 22.94 -6.83 8.47
N ALA A 200 21.67 -7.04 8.81
CA ALA A 200 20.74 -5.93 9.06
C ALA A 200 21.22 -5.07 10.23
N ARG A 201 21.71 -5.69 11.32
CA ARG A 201 22.28 -4.96 12.47
C ARG A 201 23.52 -4.15 12.14
N GLU A 202 24.35 -4.64 11.23
CA GLU A 202 25.52 -3.91 10.75
C GLU A 202 25.15 -2.67 9.91
N LEU A 203 24.00 -2.71 9.22
CA LEU A 203 23.52 -1.63 8.36
C LEU A 203 22.66 -0.61 9.12
N PHE A 204 21.63 -1.08 9.82
CA PHE A 204 20.57 -0.26 10.43
C PHE A 204 20.76 -0.08 11.95
N GLY A 205 21.54 -0.95 12.59
CA GLY A 205 21.72 -0.98 14.03
C GLY A 205 20.95 -2.10 14.73
N ASP A 206 21.13 -2.21 16.05
CA ASP A 206 20.54 -3.32 16.84
C ASP A 206 19.05 -3.09 17.12
N GLU A 207 18.20 -3.87 16.46
CA GLU A 207 16.74 -3.79 16.55
C GLU A 207 16.18 -4.25 17.91
N ARG A 208 17.04 -4.81 18.78
CA ARG A 208 16.66 -5.23 20.15
C ARG A 208 16.64 -4.08 21.15
N GLN A 209 16.97 -2.87 20.71
CA GLN A 209 16.80 -1.67 21.52
C GLN A 209 15.32 -1.54 21.94
N ASP A 210 15.08 -0.98 23.12
CA ASP A 210 13.70 -0.77 23.55
C ASP A 210 13.06 0.32 22.67
N TYR A 211 12.00 -0.06 21.97
CA TYR A 211 11.30 0.82 21.05
C TYR A 211 10.71 2.05 21.75
N GLY A 212 10.15 1.87 22.95
CA GLY A 212 9.55 2.95 23.72
C GLY A 212 10.58 3.97 24.19
N GLU A 213 11.70 3.51 24.76
CA GLU A 213 12.80 4.39 25.15
C GLU A 213 13.41 5.14 23.95
N ALA A 214 13.50 4.45 22.81
CA ALA A 214 14.01 5.05 21.57
C ALA A 214 13.08 6.15 21.02
N LEU A 215 11.77 5.91 21.06
CA LEU A 215 10.74 6.87 20.68
C LEU A 215 10.74 8.10 21.60
N ASP A 216 10.76 7.88 22.92
CA ASP A 216 10.82 8.95 23.92
C ASP A 216 12.07 9.81 23.75
N ARG A 217 13.23 9.18 23.50
CA ARG A 217 14.48 9.88 23.20
C ARG A 217 14.34 10.74 21.94
N HIS A 218 13.78 10.20 20.87
CA HIS A 218 13.63 10.91 19.59
C HIS A 218 12.78 12.17 19.74
N TYR A 219 11.62 12.09 20.39
CA TYR A 219 10.78 13.28 20.60
C TYR A 219 11.35 14.26 21.64
N ALA A 220 12.09 13.79 22.63
CA ALA A 220 12.70 14.66 23.63
C ALA A 220 13.96 15.39 23.12
N GLN A 221 14.76 14.75 22.28
CA GLN A 221 16.10 15.23 21.90
C GLN A 221 16.24 15.56 20.41
N GLY A 222 15.31 15.09 19.58
CA GLY A 222 15.39 15.15 18.14
C GLY A 222 16.43 14.19 17.55
N PRO A 223 16.59 14.19 16.22
CA PRO A 223 17.56 13.33 15.54
C PRO A 223 19.01 13.79 15.84
N PRO A 224 19.98 12.86 15.83
CA PRO A 224 21.38 13.16 16.15
C PRO A 224 22.01 14.16 15.17
N LYS A 225 23.00 14.94 15.64
CA LYS A 225 23.73 15.88 14.76
C LYS A 225 24.38 15.14 13.58
N GLY A 226 24.20 15.69 12.38
CA GLY A 226 24.74 15.10 11.15
C GLY A 226 23.94 13.91 10.60
N TRP A 227 22.74 13.61 11.13
CA TRP A 227 21.95 12.46 10.70
C TRP A 227 21.71 12.37 9.19
N ARG A 228 21.57 13.52 8.51
CA ARG A 228 21.33 13.59 7.06
C ARG A 228 22.44 12.97 6.21
N GLU A 229 23.62 12.71 6.78
CA GLU A 229 24.72 12.03 6.10
C GLU A 229 24.55 10.51 6.05
N ARG A 230 23.67 9.95 6.90
CA ARG A 230 23.54 8.49 7.09
C ARG A 230 22.11 7.97 7.02
N TYR A 231 21.12 8.81 7.29
CA TYR A 231 19.71 8.43 7.35
C TYR A 231 18.90 9.22 6.33
N ILE A 232 17.87 8.57 5.81
CA ILE A 232 16.99 9.15 4.78
C ILE A 232 15.92 10.08 5.34
N SER A 233 15.60 9.95 6.64
CA SER A 233 14.65 10.79 7.36
C SER A 233 15.08 10.99 8.82
N ALA A 234 14.49 11.96 9.50
CA ALA A 234 14.72 12.12 10.93
C ALA A 234 14.15 10.93 11.72
N TYR A 235 12.98 10.44 11.29
CA TYR A 235 12.30 9.31 11.92
C TYR A 235 13.09 8.00 11.77
N ALA A 236 13.82 7.81 10.67
CA ALA A 236 14.76 6.70 10.50
C ALA A 236 15.82 6.62 11.62
N THR A 237 16.14 7.75 12.26
CA THR A 237 17.09 7.78 13.38
C THR A 237 16.48 7.30 14.71
N MET A 238 15.16 7.14 14.76
CA MET A 238 14.43 6.80 15.97
C MET A 238 14.77 5.37 16.42
N HIS A 239 14.67 4.39 15.53
CA HIS A 239 14.94 3.00 15.86
C HIS A 239 15.40 2.22 14.61
N PRO A 240 16.29 1.20 14.72
CA PRO A 240 16.75 0.43 13.56
C PRO A 240 15.63 -0.23 12.75
N PHE A 241 14.57 -0.67 13.43
CA PHE A 241 13.34 -1.18 12.80
C PHE A 241 12.68 -0.15 11.88
N GLU A 242 12.69 1.13 12.28
CA GLU A 242 12.19 2.22 11.45
C GLU A 242 13.15 2.53 10.31
N ASP A 243 14.45 2.57 10.55
CA ASP A 243 15.44 2.83 9.49
C ASP A 243 15.32 1.83 8.33
N PHE A 244 15.03 0.56 8.64
CA PHE A 244 14.73 -0.45 7.63
C PHE A 244 13.46 -0.10 6.83
N ALA A 245 12.33 0.13 7.50
CA ALA A 245 11.05 0.42 6.85
C ALA A 245 11.06 1.73 6.07
N GLU A 246 11.78 2.72 6.57
CA GLU A 246 12.12 3.94 5.87
C GLU A 246 12.86 3.66 4.58
N THR A 247 13.92 2.87 4.66
CA THR A 247 14.79 2.60 3.51
C THR A 247 14.07 1.75 2.46
N PHE A 248 13.10 0.94 2.89
CA PHE A 248 12.23 0.18 2.01
C PHE A 248 11.24 1.06 1.21
N ALA A 249 10.79 2.20 1.76
CA ALA A 249 9.69 3.00 1.24
C ALA A 249 10.05 4.01 0.13
#